data_AF-A0A9K3J455-F1
#
_entry.id   AF-A0A9K3J455-F1
#
_cell.length_a   1.000
_cell.length_b   1.000
_cell.length_c   1.000
_cell.angle_alpha   90.00
_cell.angle_beta   90.00
_cell.angle_gamma   90.00
#
_symmetry.space_group_name_H-M   'P 1'
#
loop_
_entity.id
_entity.type
_entity.pdbx_description
1 polymer ?
#
loop_
_entity_poly.entity_id
_entity_poly.type
_entity_poly.pdbx_seq_one_letter_code
_entity_poly.pdbx_strand_id
1 'polypeptide(L)'
;MLVDGTSYWHFINSWSEMFKSKGQNSHLTHISRPPILDRWIPAGSDPIINLPFSHDVEYINRPNRPMLRERIFHFSSDSLAKLKAKANSECNTTKISSLQSLSALVWRCVTRARRVPADQETDCMMAINNRSRISPPLPENYFGNVMHRNEFLSFLVYFAIV
;
A
#
# COMPACT_ATOMS: atom_id res chain seq x y z
N MET A 1 11.52 -1.88 9.41
CA MET A 1 10.17 -2.42 9.12
C MET A 1 10.33 -3.86 8.67
N LEU A 2 9.62 -4.82 9.27
CA LEU A 2 9.86 -6.26 9.02
C LEU A 2 9.19 -6.79 7.74
N VAL A 3 7.97 -6.34 7.46
CA VAL A 3 7.08 -6.85 6.40
C VAL A 3 6.12 -5.80 5.86
N ASP A 4 5.63 -6.00 4.63
CA ASP A 4 4.60 -5.17 4.00
C ASP A 4 3.17 -5.64 4.30
N GLY A 5 2.17 -4.88 3.83
CA GLY A 5 0.75 -5.19 4.06
C GLY A 5 0.32 -6.56 3.50
N THR A 6 0.91 -7.00 2.38
CA THR A 6 0.63 -8.32 1.80
C THR A 6 1.13 -9.44 2.71
N SER A 7 2.37 -9.35 3.18
CA SER A 7 2.96 -10.31 4.11
C SER A 7 2.24 -10.30 5.47
N TYR A 8 1.83 -9.13 5.95
CA TYR A 8 1.04 -9.00 7.17
C TYR A 8 -0.30 -9.74 7.06
N TRP A 9 -1.04 -9.53 5.96
CA TRP A 9 -2.30 -10.26 5.74
C TRP A 9 -2.07 -11.76 5.59
N HIS A 10 -0.98 -12.17 4.95
CA HIS A 10 -0.61 -13.58 4.87
C HIS A 10 -0.45 -14.19 6.27
N PHE A 11 0.28 -13.52 7.16
CA PHE A 11 0.44 -13.95 8.56
C PHE A 11 -0.91 -14.10 9.29
N ILE A 12 -1.80 -13.10 9.19
CA ILE A 12 -3.13 -13.16 9.84
C ILE A 12 -3.94 -14.35 9.32
N ASN A 13 -3.89 -14.63 8.02
CA ASN A 13 -4.59 -15.75 7.42
C ASN A 13 -4.03 -17.10 7.88
N SER A 14 -2.70 -17.28 7.86
CA SER A 14 -2.03 -18.49 8.36
C SER A 14 -2.33 -18.71 9.84
N TRP A 15 -2.33 -17.64 10.63
CA TRP A 15 -2.66 -17.72 12.06
C TRP A 15 -4.12 -18.14 12.29
N SER A 16 -5.06 -17.59 11.52
CA SER A 16 -6.46 -18.01 11.57
C SER A 16 -6.64 -19.49 11.18
N GLU A 17 -5.91 -19.97 10.17
CA GLU A 17 -5.95 -21.37 9.73
C GLU A 17 -5.54 -22.31 10.86
N MET A 18 -4.42 -21.99 11.54
CA MET A 18 -3.93 -22.78 12.68
C MET A 18 -4.93 -22.90 13.82
N PHE A 19 -5.80 -21.91 14.03
CA PHE A 19 -6.83 -21.98 15.06
C PHE A 19 -8.07 -22.74 14.61
N LYS A 20 -8.46 -22.61 13.35
CA LYS A 20 -9.59 -23.36 12.80
C LYS A 20 -9.31 -24.87 12.77
N SER A 21 -8.07 -25.25 12.50
CA SER A 21 -7.68 -26.65 12.39
C SER A 21 -7.55 -27.39 13.74
N LYS A 22 -7.31 -26.67 14.85
CA LYS A 22 -7.27 -27.25 16.20
C LYS A 22 -8.60 -27.86 16.67
N GLY A 23 -9.73 -27.48 16.07
CA GLY A 23 -11.04 -28.07 16.36
C GLY A 23 -11.26 -29.46 15.73
N GLN A 24 -10.36 -29.90 14.86
CA GLN A 24 -10.46 -31.17 14.12
C GLN A 24 -9.29 -32.08 14.49
N ASN A 25 -9.31 -32.67 15.69
CA ASN A 25 -8.46 -33.77 16.23
C ASN A 25 -7.32 -34.30 15.33
N SER A 26 -6.37 -33.45 14.96
CA SER A 26 -5.23 -33.84 14.13
C SER A 26 -4.02 -33.00 14.51
N HIS A 27 -2.91 -33.71 14.66
CA HIS A 27 -1.57 -33.22 14.93
C HIS A 27 -1.27 -31.94 14.12
N LEU A 28 -0.64 -30.93 14.76
CA LEU A 28 -0.24 -29.62 14.20
C LEU A 28 -0.28 -29.56 12.67
N THR A 29 -1.41 -29.06 12.15
CA THR A 29 -1.72 -29.07 10.73
C THR A 29 -0.89 -28.03 9.99
N HIS A 30 -0.29 -28.52 8.90
CA HIS A 30 0.50 -27.76 7.94
C HIS A 30 -0.31 -26.57 7.39
N ILE A 31 0.20 -25.35 7.55
CA ILE A 31 -0.40 -24.15 6.95
C ILE A 31 -0.45 -24.29 5.42
N SER A 32 -1.59 -23.97 4.80
CA SER A 32 -1.80 -24.18 3.35
C SER A 32 -0.79 -23.42 2.49
N ARG A 33 -0.32 -22.27 2.98
CA ARG A 33 0.63 -21.40 2.28
C ARG A 33 1.80 -21.06 3.23
N PRO A 34 2.87 -21.86 3.27
CA PRO A 34 4.01 -21.54 4.11
C PRO A 34 4.73 -20.27 3.59
N PRO A 35 5.16 -19.35 4.49
CA PRO A 35 5.89 -18.15 4.09
C PRO A 35 7.30 -18.49 3.62
N ILE A 36 7.76 -17.83 2.56
CA ILE A 36 9.15 -17.92 2.10
C ILE A 36 9.93 -16.78 2.77
N LEU A 37 10.89 -17.14 3.61
CA LEU A 37 11.63 -16.21 4.47
C LEU A 37 12.95 -15.73 3.85
N ASP A 38 13.40 -16.38 2.78
CA ASP A 38 14.61 -15.99 2.06
C ASP A 38 14.46 -14.57 1.52
N ARG A 39 15.30 -13.65 2.00
CA ARG A 39 15.25 -12.25 1.60
C ARG A 39 15.70 -12.12 0.16
N TRP A 40 14.84 -11.56 -0.68
CA TRP A 40 15.24 -11.12 -2.01
C TRP A 40 16.17 -9.91 -1.93
N ILE A 41 17.33 -10.01 -2.56
CA ILE A 41 18.33 -8.95 -2.68
C ILE A 41 18.59 -8.76 -4.18
N PRO A 42 18.42 -7.55 -4.74
CA PRO A 42 18.74 -7.30 -6.13
C PRO A 42 20.22 -7.58 -6.41
N ALA A 43 20.53 -8.15 -7.58
CA ALA A 43 21.91 -8.35 -8.00
C ALA A 43 22.65 -6.99 -8.07
N GLY A 44 23.85 -6.92 -7.48
CA GLY A 44 24.65 -5.68 -7.41
C GLY A 44 24.32 -4.77 -6.22
N SER A 45 23.51 -5.23 -5.25
CA SER A 45 23.21 -4.48 -4.01
C SER A 45 24.29 -4.62 -2.93
N ASP A 46 25.46 -5.15 -3.26
CA ASP A 46 26.56 -5.30 -2.33
C ASP A 46 27.44 -4.04 -2.30
N PRO A 47 27.83 -3.55 -1.11
CA PRO A 47 27.57 -4.13 0.21
C PRO A 47 26.24 -3.66 0.84
N ILE A 48 25.66 -4.52 1.70
CA ILE A 48 24.62 -4.12 2.64
C ILE A 48 25.14 -2.95 3.49
N ILE A 49 24.57 -1.76 3.30
CA ILE A 49 24.99 -0.56 4.02
C ILE A 49 24.44 -0.62 5.44
N ASN A 50 25.34 -0.80 6.41
CA ASN A 50 25.01 -0.50 7.80
C ASN A 50 24.91 1.02 7.93
N LEU A 51 23.71 1.51 8.23
CA LEU A 51 23.53 2.92 8.53
C LEU A 51 24.31 3.24 9.82
N PRO A 52 24.99 4.40 9.90
CA PRO A 52 25.86 4.76 11.03
C PRO A 52 25.05 5.23 12.24
N PHE A 53 23.96 4.54 12.56
CA PHE A 53 23.08 4.88 13.66
C PHE A 53 23.14 3.80 14.73
N SER A 54 23.47 4.20 15.95
CA SER A 54 23.59 3.27 17.08
C SER A 54 22.35 3.26 17.96
N HIS A 55 21.58 4.36 17.97
CA HIS A 55 20.41 4.52 18.82
C HIS A 55 19.19 4.98 18.03
N ASP A 56 18.02 4.49 18.45
CA ASP A 56 16.72 4.80 17.85
C ASP A 56 16.45 6.30 17.69
N VAL A 57 16.96 7.12 18.60
CA VAL A 57 16.79 8.59 18.56
C VAL A 57 17.46 9.24 17.35
N GLU A 58 18.46 8.59 16.75
CA GLU A 58 19.24 9.12 15.64
C GLU A 58 18.49 8.99 14.30
N TYR A 59 17.51 8.08 14.19
CA TYR A 59 16.83 7.78 12.93
C TYR A 59 15.30 7.64 13.04
N ILE A 60 14.72 7.56 14.24
CA ILE A 60 13.27 7.55 14.45
C ILE A 60 12.80 8.95 14.83
N ASN A 61 12.25 9.69 13.86
CA ASN A 61 11.55 10.93 14.14
C ASN A 61 10.21 10.62 14.81
N ARG A 62 10.02 11.12 16.03
CA ARG A 62 8.77 11.04 16.81
C ARG A 62 8.18 12.45 16.95
N PRO A 63 7.60 13.02 15.87
CA PRO A 63 7.06 14.36 15.94
C PRO A 63 5.85 14.37 16.89
N ASN A 64 5.65 15.47 17.62
CA ASN A 64 4.42 15.72 18.35
C ASN A 64 3.27 15.82 17.35
N ARG A 65 2.47 14.76 17.27
CA ARG A 65 1.33 14.71 16.35
C ARG A 65 0.14 15.38 17.03
N PRO A 66 -0.59 16.27 16.33
CA PRO A 66 -1.83 16.80 16.87
C PRO A 66 -2.83 15.66 17.06
N MET A 67 -3.77 15.81 18.00
CA MET A 67 -4.87 14.87 18.12
C MET A 67 -5.73 14.94 16.85
N LEU A 68 -5.83 13.81 16.15
CA LEU A 68 -6.64 13.67 14.94
C LEU A 68 -7.95 12.99 15.29
N ARG A 69 -9.02 13.37 14.58
CA ARG A 69 -10.30 12.64 14.59
C ARG A 69 -10.31 11.66 13.43
N GLU A 70 -10.66 10.42 13.72
CA GLU A 70 -10.85 9.38 12.72
C GLU A 70 -12.32 9.31 12.29
N ARG A 71 -12.56 9.06 11.01
CA ARG A 71 -13.89 8.80 10.47
C ARG A 71 -13.83 7.80 9.33
N ILE A 72 -14.76 6.85 9.35
CA ILE A 72 -14.92 5.85 8.29
C ILE A 72 -15.98 6.37 7.30
N PHE A 73 -15.61 6.37 6.01
CA PHE A 73 -16.51 6.72 4.92
C PHE A 73 -16.84 5.46 4.12
N HIS A 74 -18.11 5.16 3.99
CA HIS A 74 -18.59 4.04 3.19
C HIS A 74 -18.86 4.49 1.75
N PHE A 75 -18.32 3.74 0.78
CA PHE A 75 -18.60 3.92 -0.64
C PHE A 75 -19.22 2.63 -1.17
N SER A 76 -20.48 2.69 -1.63
CA SER A 76 -21.15 1.53 -2.21
C SER A 76 -20.53 1.11 -3.55
N SER A 77 -20.73 -0.15 -3.94
CA SER A 77 -20.32 -0.67 -5.25
C SER A 77 -20.83 0.21 -6.40
N ASP A 78 -22.09 0.64 -6.33
CA ASP A 78 -22.73 1.45 -7.35
C ASP A 78 -22.11 2.85 -7.43
N SER A 79 -21.78 3.45 -6.28
CA SER A 79 -21.12 4.75 -6.22
C SER A 79 -19.71 4.68 -6.81
N LEU A 80 -18.97 3.62 -6.50
CA LEU A 80 -17.63 3.37 -7.06
C LEU A 80 -17.69 3.10 -8.57
N ALA A 81 -18.68 2.36 -9.04
CA ALA A 81 -18.89 2.10 -10.47
C ALA A 81 -19.18 3.41 -11.23
N LYS A 82 -20.07 4.26 -10.70
CA LYS A 82 -20.36 5.58 -11.27
C LYS A 82 -19.12 6.48 -11.28
N LEU A 83 -18.36 6.51 -10.18
CA LEU A 83 -17.12 7.30 -10.07
C LEU A 83 -16.07 6.85 -11.08
N LYS A 84 -15.85 5.52 -11.19
CA LYS A 84 -14.93 4.94 -12.18
C LYS A 84 -15.38 5.27 -13.61
N ALA A 85 -16.66 5.09 -13.93
CA ALA A 85 -17.19 5.38 -15.27
C ALA A 85 -17.00 6.86 -15.64
N LYS A 86 -17.31 7.76 -14.72
CA LYS A 86 -17.11 9.21 -14.91
C LYS A 86 -15.64 9.54 -15.18
N ALA A 87 -14.71 9.07 -14.34
CA ALA A 87 -13.29 9.35 -14.51
C ALA A 87 -12.75 8.84 -15.87
N ASN A 88 -13.17 7.65 -16.28
CA ASN A 88 -12.81 7.08 -17.58
C ASN A 88 -13.38 7.90 -18.75
N SER A 89 -14.63 8.36 -18.65
CA SER A 89 -15.26 9.21 -19.66
C SER A 89 -14.57 10.57 -19.79
N GLU A 90 -14.26 11.24 -18.68
CA GLU A 90 -13.60 12.55 -18.70
C GLU A 90 -12.16 12.47 -19.25
N CYS A 91 -11.46 11.37 -18.98
CA CYS A 91 -10.10 11.14 -19.49
C CYS A 91 -10.05 10.38 -20.84
N ASN A 92 -11.19 10.17 -21.51
CA ASN A 92 -11.28 9.41 -22.77
C ASN A 92 -10.50 8.08 -22.74
N THR A 93 -10.64 7.31 -21.66
CA THR A 93 -9.92 6.05 -21.45
C THR A 93 -10.80 5.01 -20.78
N THR A 94 -10.33 3.77 -20.70
CA THR A 94 -10.98 2.66 -19.96
C THR A 94 -10.07 2.04 -18.91
N LYS A 95 -8.87 2.62 -18.73
CA LYS A 95 -7.80 2.05 -17.89
C LYS A 95 -7.84 2.52 -16.43
N ILE A 96 -8.64 3.53 -16.09
CA ILE A 96 -8.72 4.05 -14.72
C ILE A 96 -9.49 3.05 -13.85
N SER A 97 -8.84 2.56 -12.80
CA SER A 97 -9.41 1.65 -11.82
C SER A 97 -10.25 2.37 -10.76
N SER A 98 -11.11 1.63 -10.05
CA SER A 98 -11.88 2.18 -8.91
C SER A 98 -10.97 2.69 -7.79
N LEU A 99 -9.79 2.06 -7.58
CA LEU A 99 -8.81 2.53 -6.59
C LEU A 99 -8.26 3.90 -6.98
N GLN A 100 -7.88 4.09 -8.24
CA GLN A 100 -7.37 5.37 -8.74
C GLN A 100 -8.45 6.46 -8.68
N SER A 101 -9.67 6.17 -9.14
CA SER A 101 -10.75 7.16 -9.16
C SER A 101 -11.15 7.59 -7.74
N LEU A 102 -11.25 6.65 -6.80
CA LEU A 102 -11.53 6.95 -5.40
C LEU A 102 -10.39 7.71 -4.73
N SER A 103 -9.14 7.29 -4.96
CA SER A 103 -7.97 7.96 -4.35
C SER A 103 -7.83 9.40 -4.84
N ALA A 104 -8.07 9.67 -6.13
CA ALA A 104 -8.08 11.01 -6.68
C ALA A 104 -9.20 11.87 -6.06
N LEU A 105 -10.41 11.32 -5.91
CA LEU A 105 -11.52 12.01 -5.25
C LEU A 105 -11.19 12.36 -3.80
N VAL A 106 -10.71 11.38 -3.03
CA VAL A 106 -10.33 11.56 -1.61
C VAL A 106 -9.22 12.60 -1.50
N TRP A 107 -8.19 12.51 -2.33
CA TRP A 107 -7.09 13.48 -2.33
C TRP A 107 -7.60 14.91 -2.60
N ARG A 108 -8.43 15.10 -3.63
CA ARG A 108 -9.06 16.40 -3.92
C ARG A 108 -9.87 16.91 -2.73
N CYS A 109 -10.62 16.05 -2.05
CA CYS A 109 -11.40 16.43 -0.87
C CYS A 109 -10.50 16.83 0.31
N VAL A 110 -9.41 16.09 0.54
CA VAL A 110 -8.43 16.39 1.60
C VAL A 110 -7.71 17.71 1.33
N THR A 111 -7.24 17.94 0.10
CA THR A 111 -6.59 19.20 -0.31
C THR A 111 -7.50 20.40 -0.08
N ARG A 112 -8.78 20.29 -0.48
CA ARG A 112 -9.80 21.33 -0.24
C ARG A 112 -10.06 21.56 1.25
N ALA A 113 -10.20 20.48 2.03
CA ALA A 113 -10.45 20.58 3.47
C ALA A 113 -9.28 21.22 4.22
N ARG A 114 -8.04 20.99 3.77
CA ARG A 114 -6.82 21.60 4.32
C ARG A 114 -6.66 23.07 3.96
N ARG A 115 -7.35 23.57 2.94
CA ARG A 115 -7.24 24.95 2.44
C ARG A 115 -5.78 25.34 2.18
N VAL A 116 -5.03 24.44 1.56
CA VAL A 116 -3.65 24.74 1.17
C VAL A 116 -3.63 25.92 0.18
N PRO A 117 -2.59 26.77 0.19
CA PRO A 117 -2.38 27.80 -0.81
C PRO A 117 -2.40 27.22 -2.23
N ALA A 118 -2.87 28.01 -3.20
CA ALA A 118 -3.05 27.57 -4.58
C ALA A 118 -1.73 27.24 -5.29
N ASP A 119 -0.65 27.84 -4.84
CA ASP A 119 0.74 27.64 -5.30
C ASP A 119 1.46 26.51 -4.55
N GLN A 120 0.86 25.96 -3.49
CA GLN A 120 1.46 24.86 -2.75
C GLN A 120 1.25 23.53 -3.47
N GLU A 121 2.35 22.89 -3.84
CA GLU A 121 2.34 21.51 -4.35
C GLU A 121 1.82 20.54 -3.30
N THR A 122 1.01 19.59 -3.74
CA THR A 122 0.53 18.49 -2.89
C THR A 122 0.75 17.19 -3.60
N ASP A 123 0.97 16.14 -2.82
CA ASP A 123 1.19 14.80 -3.34
C ASP A 123 0.23 13.79 -2.71
N CYS A 124 -0.09 12.75 -3.48
CA CYS A 124 -0.78 11.58 -3.00
C CYS A 124 0.00 10.33 -3.39
N MET A 125 0.48 9.64 -2.37
CA MET A 125 1.36 8.50 -2.49
C MET A 125 0.57 7.20 -2.30
N MET A 126 0.80 6.24 -3.18
CA MET A 126 0.23 4.90 -3.06
C MET A 126 1.35 3.86 -3.02
N ALA A 127 1.22 2.89 -2.12
CA ALA A 127 2.07 1.73 -2.10
C ALA A 127 1.64 0.74 -3.19
N ILE A 128 2.62 0.22 -3.94
CA ILE A 128 2.38 -0.78 -4.99
C ILE A 128 3.04 -2.09 -4.59
N ASN A 129 2.29 -3.19 -4.68
CA ASN A 129 2.86 -4.53 -4.58
C ASN A 129 3.68 -4.84 -5.83
N ASN A 130 4.99 -5.03 -5.67
CA ASN A 130 5.90 -5.30 -6.78
C ASN A 130 6.31 -6.76 -6.93
N ARG A 131 5.75 -7.68 -6.13
CA ARG A 131 6.10 -9.11 -6.24
C ARG A 131 6.01 -9.62 -7.68
N SER A 132 4.93 -9.30 -8.40
CA SER A 132 4.73 -9.70 -9.80
C SER A 132 5.39 -8.78 -10.84
N ARG A 133 6.01 -7.68 -10.42
CA ARG A 133 6.57 -6.63 -11.31
C ARG A 133 8.10 -6.65 -11.38
N ILE A 134 8.76 -7.27 -10.40
CA ILE A 134 10.20 -7.50 -10.42
C ILE A 134 10.51 -8.64 -11.40
N SER A 135 11.70 -8.60 -12.01
CA SER A 135 12.21 -9.66 -12.87
C SER A 135 13.45 -10.31 -12.23
N PRO A 136 13.40 -11.61 -11.87
CA PRO A 136 12.24 -12.51 -11.95
C PRO A 136 11.14 -12.16 -10.91
N PRO A 137 9.86 -12.51 -11.17
CA PRO A 137 8.79 -12.29 -10.20
C PRO A 137 9.03 -13.02 -8.88
N LEU A 138 8.68 -12.38 -7.77
CA LEU A 138 8.71 -13.01 -6.46
C LEU A 138 7.47 -13.87 -6.23
N PRO A 139 7.61 -15.02 -5.54
CA PRO A 139 6.48 -15.84 -5.15
C PRO A 139 5.46 -15.06 -4.33
N GLU A 140 4.19 -15.41 -4.46
CA GLU A 140 3.11 -14.77 -3.69
C GLU A 140 3.28 -14.95 -2.16
N ASN A 141 3.89 -16.07 -1.75
CA ASN A 141 4.18 -16.38 -0.35
C ASN A 141 5.48 -15.75 0.17
N TYR A 142 6.18 -14.94 -0.63
CA TYR A 142 7.35 -14.19 -0.18
C TYR A 142 6.98 -13.29 1.01
N PHE A 143 7.72 -13.48 2.10
CA PHE A 143 7.49 -12.80 3.37
C PHE A 143 8.54 -11.71 3.58
N GLY A 144 8.15 -10.48 3.30
CA GLY A 144 9.04 -9.32 3.38
C GLY A 144 8.41 -8.07 2.80
N ASN A 145 9.22 -7.05 2.57
CA ASN A 145 8.78 -5.80 1.95
C ASN A 145 9.13 -5.81 0.48
N VAL A 146 8.13 -5.77 -0.39
CA VAL A 146 8.32 -5.61 -1.84
C VAL A 146 7.42 -4.51 -2.35
N MET A 147 7.57 -3.34 -1.75
CA MET A 147 6.79 -2.16 -2.09
C MET A 147 7.69 -1.12 -2.74
N HIS A 148 7.19 -0.54 -3.83
CA HIS A 148 7.75 0.67 -4.40
C HIS A 148 6.81 1.79 -4.02
N ARG A 149 7.40 2.85 -3.51
CA ARG A 149 6.73 4.12 -3.28
C ARG A 149 6.59 4.78 -4.64
N ASN A 150 5.36 4.89 -5.15
CA ASN A 150 5.11 5.55 -6.42
C ASN A 150 4.27 6.82 -6.22
N GLU A 151 4.70 7.92 -6.81
CA GLU A 151 4.00 9.20 -6.87
C GLU A 151 3.01 9.15 -8.04
N PHE A 152 1.94 8.38 -7.87
CA PHE A 152 1.02 8.07 -8.97
C PHE A 152 0.18 9.27 -9.42
N LEU A 153 0.12 10.34 -8.63
CA LEU A 153 -0.92 11.34 -8.74
C LEU A 153 -0.44 12.79 -8.98
N SER A 154 0.85 13.09 -8.82
CA SER A 154 1.41 14.37 -9.27
C SER A 154 1.18 14.57 -10.78
N PHE A 155 1.39 13.52 -11.58
CA PHE A 155 1.18 13.56 -13.03
C PHE A 155 -0.29 13.52 -13.49
N LEU A 156 -1.18 12.83 -12.78
CA LEU A 156 -2.58 12.72 -13.20
C LEU A 156 -3.39 14.00 -12.93
N VAL A 157 -2.98 14.80 -11.95
CA VAL A 157 -3.65 16.08 -11.65
C VAL A 157 -3.19 17.21 -12.55
N TYR A 158 -1.98 17.13 -13.12
CA TYR A 158 -1.55 18.07 -14.16
C TYR A 158 -2.49 18.09 -15.38
N PHE A 159 -3.19 16.98 -15.66
CA PHE A 159 -4.16 16.87 -16.75
C PHE A 159 -5.62 17.08 -16.34
N ALA A 160 -5.93 17.23 -15.04
CA ALA A 160 -7.32 17.34 -14.55
C ALA A 160 -7.64 18.67 -13.85
N ILE A 161 -6.68 19.61 -13.81
CA ILE A 161 -6.84 20.97 -13.25
C ILE A 161 -6.78 22.07 -14.35
N VAL A 162 -6.75 21.69 -15.64
CA VAL A 162 -7.12 22.61 -16.74
C VAL A 162 -8.45 22.16 -17.34
#